data_AF-A0A4Q3UJP0-F1
#
_entry.id   AF-A0A4Q3UJP0-F1
#
_cell.length_a   1.000
_cell.length_b   1.000
_cell.length_c   1.000
_cell.angle_alpha   90.00
_cell.angle_beta   90.00
_cell.angle_gamma   90.00
#
_symmetry.space_group_name_H-M   'P 1'
#
loop_
_entity.id
_entity.type
_entity.pdbx_description
1 polymer ?
#
loop_
_entity_poly.entity_id
_entity_poly.type
_entity_poly.pdbx_seq_one_letter_code
_entity_poly.pdbx_strand_id
1 'polypeptide(L)' 'MAREFTLSVVGPDAEIVRESVVSLVAPGLDGYFGVLGGHIPLVAALRPGIIEYA' A
#
# COMPACT_ATOMS: atom_id res chain seq x y z
N MET A 1 17.35 -2.29 9.78
CA MET A 1 17.14 -2.29 8.31
C MET A 1 15.65 -2.45 8.07
N ALA A 2 15.05 -1.61 7.25
CA ALA A 2 13.63 -1.75 6.91
C ALA A 2 13.42 -3.06 6.13
N ARG A 3 12.35 -3.79 6.42
CA ARG A 3 12.02 -5.04 5.73
C ARG A 3 11.27 -4.68 4.45
N GLU A 4 11.67 -5.27 3.33
CA GLU A 4 10.93 -5.14 2.08
C GLU A 4 9.67 -6.02 2.09
N PHE A 5 8.64 -5.57 1.37
CA PHE A 5 7.45 -6.34 1.08
C PHE A 5 6.99 -6.10 -0.36
N THR A 6 6.27 -7.06 -0.92
CA THR A 6 5.71 -6.93 -2.27
C THR A 6 4.45 -6.07 -2.23
N LEU A 7 4.49 -4.93 -2.92
CA LEU A 7 3.31 -4.13 -3.21
C LEU A 7 2.69 -4.61 -4.53
N SER A 8 1.40 -4.93 -4.50
CA SER A 8 0.61 -5.28 -5.68
C SER A 8 -0.61 -4.36 -5.75
N VAL A 9 -0.72 -3.59 -6.83
CA VAL A 9 -1.88 -2.74 -7.11
C VAL A 9 -2.64 -3.32 -8.29
N VAL A 10 -3.86 -3.78 -8.03
CA VAL A 10 -4.69 -4.48 -9.02
C VAL A 10 -5.82 -3.58 -9.47
N GLY A 11 -5.87 -3.29 -10.77
CA GLY A 11 -7.00 -2.62 -11.42
C GLY A 11 -8.06 -3.61 -11.89
N PRO A 12 -9.16 -3.14 -12.49
CA PRO A 12 -10.23 -3.99 -13.00
C PRO A 12 -9.77 -5.03 -14.04
N ASP A 13 -8.83 -4.64 -14.92
CA ASP A 13 -8.41 -5.46 -16.05
C ASP A 13 -7.10 -6.24 -15.78
N ALA A 14 -6.19 -5.69 -14.98
CA ALA A 14 -4.87 -6.28 -14.73
C ALA A 14 -4.17 -5.69 -13.48
N GLU A 15 -3.09 -6.35 -13.06
CA GLU A 15 -2.12 -5.81 -12.12
C GLU A 15 -1.36 -4.63 -12.77
N ILE A 16 -1.42 -3.46 -12.15
CA ILE A 16 -0.84 -2.20 -12.66
C ILE A 16 0.56 -1.99 -12.08
N VAL A 17 0.76 -2.37 -10.81
CA VAL A 17 2.04 -2.20 -10.11
C VAL A 17 2.37 -3.49 -9.37
N ARG A 18 3.63 -3.93 -9.49
CA ARG A 18 4.18 -5.06 -8.74
C ARG A 18 5.66 -4.79 -8.42
N GLU A 19 5.93 -4.29 -7.22
CA GLU A 19 7.27 -3.84 -6.83
C GLU A 19 7.64 -4.29 -5.41
N SER A 20 8.95 -4.37 -5.14
CA SER A 20 9.48 -4.58 -3.78
C SER A 20 9.69 -3.21 -3.14
N VAL A 21 8.96 -2.93 -2.06
CA VAL A 21 8.95 -1.62 -1.38
C VAL A 21 9.23 -1.79 0.10
N VAL A 22 9.74 -0.74 0.76
CA VAL A 22 9.95 -0.69 2.21
C VAL A 22 8.79 -0.02 2.94
N SER A 23 8.01 0.81 2.24
CA SER A 23 6.90 1.57 2.82
C SER A 23 5.79 1.88 1.82
N LEU A 24 4.57 2.08 2.36
CA LEU A 24 3.38 2.49 1.62
C LEU A 24 2.63 3.56 2.44
N VAL A 25 2.13 4.60 1.78
CA VAL A 25 1.16 5.55 2.32
C VAL A 25 -0.09 5.50 1.44
N ALA A 26 -1.24 5.26 2.06
CA ALA A 26 -2.52 5.07 1.35
C ALA A 26 -3.66 5.92 1.96
N PRO A 27 -4.62 6.37 1.13
CA PRO A 27 -5.76 7.17 1.55
C PRO A 27 -6.89 6.30 2.10
N GLY A 28 -6.91 6.03 3.42
CA GLY A 28 -8.02 5.37 4.10
C GLY A 28 -9.25 6.27 4.25
N LEU A 29 -10.39 5.70 4.66
CA LEU A 29 -11.62 6.46 4.92
C LEU A 29 -11.45 7.53 6.00
N ASP A 30 -10.78 7.18 7.10
CA ASP A 30 -10.55 8.08 8.25
C ASP A 30 -9.34 9.00 8.06
N GLY A 31 -8.59 8.85 6.97
CA GLY A 31 -7.37 9.60 6.71
C GLY A 31 -6.27 8.76 6.05
N TYR A 32 -5.11 9.38 5.85
CA TYR A 32 -3.96 8.68 5.31
C TYR A 32 -3.30 7.81 6.40
N PHE A 33 -2.87 6.61 6.01
CA PHE A 33 -2.13 5.70 6.88
C PHE A 33 -0.88 5.18 6.19
N GLY A 34 0.12 4.83 7.00
CA GLY A 34 1.39 4.27 6.56
C GLY A 34 1.53 2.80 6.93
N VAL A 35 2.13 2.01 6.04
CA VAL A 35 2.46 0.59 6.24
C VAL A 35 3.96 0.39 6.01
N LEU A 36 4.60 -0.34 6.93
CA LEU A 36 6.01 -0.74 6.85
C LEU A 36 6.13 -2.26 6.79
N GLY A 37 7.30 -2.75 6.40
CA GLY A 37 7.58 -4.19 6.36
C GLY A 37 7.38 -4.88 7.71
N GLY A 38 6.52 -5.92 7.71
CA GLY A 38 6.17 -6.68 8.91
C GLY A 38 4.99 -6.13 9.71
N HIS A 39 4.23 -5.19 9.15
CA HIS A 39 2.97 -4.74 9.72
C HIS A 39 1.99 -5.91 9.91
N ILE A 40 1.13 -5.80 10.93
CA ILE A 40 0.05 -6.76 11.17
C ILE A 40 -0.93 -6.79 9.98
N PRO A 41 -1.60 -7.92 9.72
CA PRO A 41 -2.64 -7.97 8.69
C PRO A 41 -3.72 -6.92 8.94
N LEU A 42 -4.04 -6.14 7.90
CA LEU A 42 -5.03 -5.07 7.94
C LEU A 42 -5.86 -5.12 6.66
N VAL A 43 -7.19 -5.02 6.81
CA VAL A 43 -8.12 -4.77 5.71
C VAL A 43 -8.73 -3.40 5.94
N ALA A 44 -8.54 -2.48 4.99
CA ALA A 44 -9.01 -1.10 5.08
C ALA A 44 -9.69 -0.69 3.76
N ALA A 45 -10.78 0.07 3.86
CA ALA A 45 -11.38 0.72 2.72
C ALA A 45 -10.59 1.99 2.34
N LEU A 46 -10.40 2.20 1.04
CA LEU A 46 -9.68 3.35 0.51
C LEU A 46 -10.66 4.38 -0.09
N ARG A 47 -10.33 5.65 0.06
CA ARG A 47 -11.00 6.76 -0.65
C ARG A 47 -10.16 7.21 -1.84
N PRO A 48 -10.73 7.95 -2.81
CA PRO A 48 -9.93 8.56 -3.87
C PRO A 48 -8.81 9.45 -3.29
N GLY A 49 -7.59 9.28 -3.79
CA GLY A 49 -6.40 9.96 -3.29
C GLY A 49 -5.11 9.45 -3.94
N ILE A 50 -3.98 9.90 -3.40
CA ILE A 50 -2.64 9.53 -3.91
C ILE A 50 -2.10 8.38 -3.07
N ILE A 51 -1.47 7.41 -3.72
CA ILE A 51 -0.71 6.36 -3.04
C ILE A 51 0.77 6.68 -3.25
N GLU A 52 1.54 6.70 -2.17
CA GLU A 52 2.98 6.91 -2.20
C GLU A 52 3.67 5.64 -1.70
N TYR A 53 4.73 5.20 -2.38
CA TYR A 53 5.50 4.02 -2.00
C TYR A 53 6.99 4.26 -2.27
N ALA A 54 7.83 3.61 -1.47
CA ALA A 54 9.28 3.68 -1.54
C ALA A 54 9.90 2.36 -1.12
#